data_AF-A0A2V7HMF7-F1
#
_entry.id   AF-A0A2V7HMF7-F1
#
_cell.length_a   1.000
_cell.length_b   1.000
_cell.length_c   1.000
_cell.angle_alpha   90.00
_cell.angle_beta   90.00
_cell.angle_gamma   90.00
#
_symmetry.space_group_name_H-M   'P 1'
#
loop_
_entity.id
_entity.type
_entity.pdbx_description
1 polymer ?
#
loop_
_entity_poly.entity_id
_entity_poly.type
_entity_poly.pdbx_seq_one_letter_code
_entity_poly.pdbx_strand_id
1 'polypeptide(L)'
;MKRTFFRAVVAVSAVAALGLLVNAGTLRADDNKDFGKGKPGETVPPQTLPQGFESHRELAADATPSKHAAQYSAWIVESSRFMDVPHRSFMPDRGDPPTVNLPVNVGIIKAANGDITLYDTGWKQRSYIYDWNSGCCDKPLRDQMISIGLDPNHVKHMVIGHGHWDHAGQISEFPQATLYVQKEELKQIDFFLAYPLQFNDGHIHAVNTVERHSYTSRQDIDGGTVYVAPGLPRPNACARTPVCGYPPQTLHEIFDKVLAGQAKIIDGRHEIEDGLIIHPAFRGHTYGSQLLQVNTSIGQLVFGSDTYSSWEGIRDWQVANIQQTDTIQQMLAYEKCYALTSATPLSADGRSGSYNNCISAHEPNAYSAAYPITSNWWAINGGNCSRAAELVLSNGEPTHKNGVPTYCETRLPPGTFGFQK
;
A
#
# COMPACT_ATOMS: atom_id res chain seq x y z
N MET A 1 64.70 28.68 29.08
CA MET A 1 65.21 27.34 29.43
C MET A 1 64.12 26.61 30.21
N LYS A 2 63.51 25.57 29.61
CA LYS A 2 62.83 24.40 30.22
C LYS A 2 61.73 24.63 31.29
N ARG A 3 60.47 24.33 30.94
CA ARG A 3 59.64 23.16 31.40
C ARG A 3 58.65 23.59 32.49
N THR A 4 57.37 23.22 32.59
CA THR A 4 56.46 22.26 31.91
C THR A 4 55.05 22.41 32.56
N PHE A 5 53.96 22.32 31.76
CA PHE A 5 52.65 21.64 32.03
C PHE A 5 51.79 22.04 33.25
N PHE A 6 50.44 22.03 33.29
CA PHE A 6 49.30 21.90 32.36
C PHE A 6 48.00 22.11 33.23
N ARG A 7 46.89 22.54 32.62
CA ARG A 7 45.47 22.53 33.08
C ARG A 7 44.98 23.62 34.06
N ALA A 8 44.09 24.48 33.55
CA ALA A 8 42.66 24.45 33.90
C ALA A 8 41.85 25.17 32.82
N VAL A 9 40.96 24.42 32.18
CA VAL A 9 39.94 24.87 31.22
C VAL A 9 38.66 25.18 32.01
N VAL A 10 37.77 25.95 31.39
CA VAL A 10 36.32 26.12 31.69
C VAL A 10 35.98 27.32 32.59
N ALA A 11 35.65 28.46 31.97
CA ALA A 11 34.71 29.44 32.55
C ALA A 11 34.27 30.53 31.55
N VAL A 12 33.86 30.21 30.32
CA VAL A 12 33.00 31.12 29.53
C VAL A 12 32.13 30.25 28.62
N SER A 13 30.81 30.44 28.70
CA SER A 13 29.72 29.92 27.82
C SER A 13 28.64 29.10 28.56
N ALA A 14 28.14 29.61 29.68
CA ALA A 14 26.97 29.06 30.38
C ALA A 14 25.80 30.05 30.36
N VAL A 15 25.33 30.44 29.15
CA VAL A 15 24.01 31.12 28.98
C VAL A 15 23.29 30.70 27.68
N ALA A 16 23.91 29.99 26.74
CA ALA A 16 23.27 29.62 25.46
C ALA A 16 22.68 28.19 25.41
N ALA A 17 22.23 27.64 26.55
CA ALA A 17 21.73 26.27 26.65
C ALA A 17 20.33 26.13 27.29
N LEU A 18 19.55 27.20 27.36
CA LEU A 18 18.13 27.12 27.75
C LEU A 18 17.22 27.58 26.62
N GLY A 19 16.49 26.62 26.04
CA GLY A 19 15.11 26.87 25.63
C GLY A 19 14.85 27.34 24.21
N LEU A 20 15.48 26.74 23.20
CA LEU A 20 14.79 26.57 21.90
C LEU A 20 14.15 25.19 21.88
N LEU A 21 13.11 25.03 22.69
CA LEU A 21 12.08 24.03 22.48
C LEU A 21 11.37 24.42 21.18
N VAL A 22 11.91 23.98 20.04
CA VAL A 22 11.11 23.88 18.83
C VAL A 22 10.03 22.87 19.16
N ASN A 23 8.78 23.33 19.20
CA ASN A 23 7.61 22.50 19.37
C ASN A 23 7.55 21.53 18.18
N ALA A 24 8.23 20.39 18.28
CA ALA A 24 8.13 19.33 17.29
C ALA A 24 6.78 18.66 17.54
N GLY A 25 5.77 19.18 16.84
CA GLY A 25 4.45 18.59 16.84
C GLY A 25 4.51 17.14 16.41
N THR A 26 3.56 16.36 16.89
CA THR A 26 3.09 15.15 16.21
C THR A 26 2.62 15.50 14.79
N LEU A 27 2.18 14.53 13.98
CA LEU A 27 1.28 14.90 12.87
C LEU A 27 0.15 15.79 13.45
N ARG A 28 -0.40 16.73 12.67
CA ARG A 28 -1.26 17.84 13.18
C ARG A 28 -2.53 17.42 13.95
N ALA A 29 -2.70 16.13 14.21
CA ALA A 29 -3.66 15.49 15.09
C ALA A 29 -3.42 15.66 16.61
N ASP A 30 -2.19 15.92 17.08
CA ASP A 30 -1.87 15.99 18.52
C ASP A 30 -1.10 17.28 18.90
N ASP A 31 -1.52 18.41 18.31
CA ASP A 31 -1.26 19.68 18.98
C ASP A 31 -2.01 19.64 20.33
N ASN A 32 -1.26 19.48 21.43
CA ASN A 32 -1.76 19.64 22.81
C ASN A 32 -2.33 21.06 23.11
N LYS A 33 -2.39 21.93 22.08
CA LYS A 33 -3.11 23.21 22.05
C LYS A 33 -4.49 23.12 21.36
N ASP A 34 -4.73 22.08 20.57
CA ASP A 34 -5.97 21.79 19.85
C ASP A 34 -6.96 20.94 20.68
N PHE A 35 -6.50 20.32 21.78
CA PHE A 35 -7.37 20.05 22.92
C PHE A 35 -7.63 21.35 23.68
N GLY A 36 -8.33 22.27 23.01
CA GLY A 36 -8.68 23.57 23.57
C GLY A 36 -9.36 23.39 24.92
N LYS A 37 -8.68 23.83 25.98
CA LYS A 37 -9.38 24.30 27.18
C LYS A 37 -10.33 25.41 26.71
N GLY A 38 -11.61 25.08 26.69
CA GLY A 38 -12.76 25.87 26.23
C GLY A 38 -12.51 27.35 25.94
N LYS A 39 -12.58 27.71 24.65
CA LYS A 39 -13.13 28.99 24.23
C LYS A 39 -14.32 28.72 23.30
N PRO A 40 -15.51 29.32 23.55
CA PRO A 40 -16.66 29.15 22.67
C PRO A 40 -16.37 29.80 21.31
N GLY A 41 -16.39 29.01 20.22
CA GLY A 41 -16.36 29.53 18.85
C GLY A 41 -15.25 29.03 17.92
N GLU A 42 -14.28 28.22 18.39
CA GLU A 42 -13.35 27.52 17.50
C GLU A 42 -13.94 26.16 17.10
N THR A 43 -14.45 26.06 15.87
CA THR A 43 -14.88 24.80 15.26
C THR A 43 -13.65 24.02 14.80
N VAL A 44 -13.22 23.03 15.57
CA VAL A 44 -12.17 22.06 15.19
C VAL A 44 -12.85 20.77 14.68
N PRO A 45 -12.38 20.13 13.60
CA PRO A 45 -12.93 18.87 13.12
C PRO A 45 -12.69 17.74 14.13
N PRO A 46 -13.74 17.06 14.63
CA PRO A 46 -13.65 16.14 15.77
C PRO A 46 -13.40 14.70 15.30
N GLN A 47 -12.17 14.30 14.91
CA GLN A 47 -11.96 12.90 14.48
C GLN A 47 -10.50 12.37 14.46
N THR A 48 -9.46 13.14 14.77
CA THR A 48 -8.09 12.58 14.76
C THR A 48 -7.87 11.69 15.99
N LEU A 49 -7.61 10.39 15.76
CA LEU A 49 -7.15 9.51 16.84
C LEU A 49 -5.67 9.79 17.10
N PRO A 50 -5.24 9.97 18.36
CA PRO A 50 -3.83 10.23 18.70
C PRO A 50 -2.93 8.99 18.59
N GLN A 51 -3.49 7.83 18.26
CA GLN A 51 -2.79 6.54 18.23
C GLN A 51 -2.70 5.99 16.81
N GLY A 52 -1.59 5.34 16.48
CA GLY A 52 -1.37 4.72 15.17
C GLY A 52 -0.57 5.56 14.17
N PHE A 53 -0.08 6.73 14.59
CA PHE A 53 0.79 7.56 13.77
C PHE A 53 1.98 8.11 14.56
N GLU A 54 3.16 8.05 13.94
CA GLU A 54 4.39 8.64 14.44
C GLU A 54 4.37 10.16 14.33
N SER A 55 5.11 10.83 15.20
CA SER A 55 5.38 12.26 15.16
C SER A 55 6.32 12.64 14.02
N HIS A 56 6.30 13.92 13.64
CA HIS A 56 7.28 14.47 12.69
C HIS A 56 8.73 14.25 13.12
N ARG A 57 9.01 14.24 14.44
CA ARG A 57 10.34 13.98 14.97
C ARG A 57 10.77 12.54 14.73
N GLU A 58 9.88 11.58 14.95
CA GLU A 58 10.14 10.16 14.72
C GLU A 58 10.34 9.90 13.23
N LEU A 59 9.46 10.43 12.37
CA LEU A 59 9.60 10.34 10.92
C LEU A 59 10.91 10.97 10.42
N ALA A 60 11.29 12.14 10.96
CA ALA A 60 12.56 12.78 10.62
C ALA A 60 13.78 11.99 11.10
N ALA A 61 13.66 11.21 12.19
CA ALA A 61 14.72 10.32 12.65
C ALA A 61 14.88 9.11 11.72
N ASP A 62 13.79 8.67 11.09
CA ASP A 62 13.77 7.55 10.14
C ASP A 62 14.23 7.95 8.74
N ALA A 63 14.04 9.22 8.37
CA ALA A 63 14.50 9.81 7.12
C ALA A 63 16.06 9.91 7.08
N THR A 64 16.70 8.79 6.79
CA THR A 64 18.18 8.71 6.71
C THR A 64 18.68 9.29 5.38
N PRO A 65 19.74 10.13 5.36
CA PRO A 65 20.32 10.61 4.11
C PRO A 65 20.88 9.48 3.24
N SER A 66 20.57 9.48 1.94
CA SER A 66 20.89 8.38 0.99
C SER A 66 22.37 7.98 0.92
N LYS A 67 23.31 8.91 1.17
CA LYS A 67 24.75 8.66 1.20
C LYS A 67 25.23 7.80 2.40
N HIS A 68 24.38 7.63 3.40
CA HIS A 68 24.71 6.92 4.64
C HIS A 68 23.86 5.67 4.86
N ALA A 69 22.83 5.48 4.03
CA ALA A 69 21.86 4.41 4.16
C ALA A 69 22.24 3.17 3.35
N ALA A 70 21.74 2.00 3.75
CA ALA A 70 21.59 0.86 2.85
C ALA A 70 20.85 1.31 1.57
N GLN A 71 21.39 0.95 0.41
CA GLN A 71 20.83 1.36 -0.88
C GLN A 71 20.18 0.16 -1.56
N TYR A 72 18.86 0.14 -1.56
CA TYR A 72 18.08 -0.89 -2.23
C TYR A 72 17.81 -0.53 -3.70
N SER A 73 17.74 -1.55 -4.54
CA SER A 73 17.07 -1.44 -5.85
C SER A 73 15.57 -1.66 -5.65
N ALA A 74 14.74 -0.96 -6.42
CA ALA A 74 13.29 -1.08 -6.32
C ALA A 74 12.59 -1.04 -7.68
N TRP A 75 11.54 -1.84 -7.80
CA TRP A 75 10.66 -1.94 -8.96
C TRP A 75 9.20 -1.87 -8.52
N ILE A 76 8.32 -1.52 -9.47
CA ILE A 76 6.90 -1.87 -9.40
C ILE A 76 6.54 -2.82 -10.54
N VAL A 77 5.69 -3.79 -10.25
CA VAL A 77 5.16 -4.73 -11.23
C VAL A 77 3.64 -4.69 -11.17
N GLU A 78 3.01 -4.49 -12.33
CA GLU A 78 1.57 -4.55 -12.46
C GLU A 78 1.13 -6.01 -12.43
N SER A 79 0.72 -6.49 -11.27
CA SER A 79 0.27 -7.87 -11.07
C SER A 79 -1.01 -8.18 -11.85
N SER A 80 -1.90 -7.20 -11.97
CA SER A 80 -3.14 -7.25 -12.74
C SER A 80 -3.64 -5.83 -13.01
N ARG A 81 -4.77 -5.70 -13.71
CA ARG A 81 -5.42 -4.40 -13.96
C ARG A 81 -6.92 -4.50 -13.77
N PHE A 82 -7.49 -3.60 -12.97
CA PHE A 82 -8.93 -3.37 -12.92
C PHE A 82 -9.37 -2.59 -14.15
N MET A 83 -10.45 -3.04 -14.76
CA MET A 83 -10.99 -2.47 -15.98
C MET A 83 -12.34 -1.82 -15.71
N ASP A 84 -12.59 -0.68 -16.36
CA ASP A 84 -13.86 0.04 -16.33
C ASP A 84 -14.37 0.35 -14.90
N VAL A 85 -13.45 0.67 -13.99
CA VAL A 85 -13.79 1.04 -12.61
C VAL A 85 -14.49 2.38 -12.62
N PRO A 86 -15.65 2.56 -11.95
CA PRO A 86 -16.25 3.88 -11.79
C PRO A 86 -15.24 4.84 -11.18
N HIS A 87 -14.89 5.90 -11.90
CA HIS A 87 -13.75 6.75 -11.57
C HIS A 87 -13.87 7.34 -10.14
N ARG A 88 -15.07 7.77 -9.78
CA ARG A 88 -15.41 8.31 -8.45
C ARG A 88 -15.28 7.29 -7.30
N SER A 89 -15.18 5.99 -7.58
CA SER A 89 -14.95 4.99 -6.52
C SER A 89 -13.51 4.99 -6.02
N PHE A 90 -12.56 5.36 -6.87
CA PHE A 90 -11.13 5.46 -6.54
C PHE A 90 -10.59 6.89 -6.55
N MET A 91 -11.37 7.86 -7.02
CA MET A 91 -11.03 9.27 -6.96
C MET A 91 -12.32 10.07 -6.77
N PRO A 92 -12.96 10.03 -5.60
CA PRO A 92 -14.29 10.63 -5.41
C PRO A 92 -14.31 12.14 -5.63
N ASP A 93 -13.17 12.81 -5.49
CA ASP A 93 -13.00 14.24 -5.79
C ASP A 93 -12.94 14.54 -7.30
N ARG A 94 -12.87 13.52 -8.16
CA ARG A 94 -12.77 13.65 -9.62
C ARG A 94 -13.96 12.99 -10.32
N GLY A 95 -14.53 13.70 -11.29
CA GLY A 95 -15.81 13.33 -11.91
C GLY A 95 -15.73 12.69 -13.29
N ASP A 96 -14.71 13.03 -14.08
CA ASP A 96 -14.54 12.61 -15.47
C ASP A 96 -13.12 12.08 -15.72
N PRO A 97 -12.95 11.02 -16.55
CA PRO A 97 -13.99 10.24 -17.25
C PRO A 97 -14.89 9.43 -16.29
N PRO A 98 -16.03 8.86 -16.75
CA PRO A 98 -16.94 8.08 -15.89
C PRO A 98 -16.31 6.80 -15.36
N THR A 99 -15.43 6.18 -16.14
CA THR A 99 -14.66 4.99 -15.74
C THR A 99 -13.18 5.17 -15.99
N VAL A 100 -12.36 4.42 -15.26
CA VAL A 100 -10.90 4.41 -15.34
C VAL A 100 -10.39 2.97 -15.22
N ASN A 101 -9.25 2.69 -15.84
CA ASN A 101 -8.53 1.44 -15.62
C ASN A 101 -7.44 1.67 -14.60
N LEU A 102 -7.34 0.78 -13.62
CA LEU A 102 -6.42 0.92 -12.49
C LEU A 102 -5.44 -0.25 -12.48
N PRO A 103 -4.12 0.00 -12.53
CA PRO A 103 -3.16 -1.07 -12.31
C PRO A 103 -3.30 -1.60 -10.88
N VAL A 104 -2.91 -2.84 -10.64
CA VAL A 104 -2.70 -3.41 -9.31
C VAL A 104 -1.21 -3.67 -9.17
N ASN A 105 -0.50 -2.74 -8.52
CA ASN A 105 0.95 -2.75 -8.47
C ASN A 105 1.48 -3.44 -7.21
N VAL A 106 2.54 -4.23 -7.40
CA VAL A 106 3.35 -4.82 -6.33
C VAL A 106 4.72 -4.17 -6.32
N GLY A 107 5.21 -3.79 -5.14
CA GLY A 107 6.57 -3.32 -4.95
C GLY A 107 7.53 -4.49 -4.80
N ILE A 108 8.67 -4.43 -5.49
CA ILE A 108 9.76 -5.40 -5.34
C ILE A 108 11.02 -4.65 -4.93
N ILE A 109 11.60 -5.02 -3.79
CA ILE A 109 12.76 -4.36 -3.19
C ILE A 109 13.87 -5.39 -3.09
N LYS A 110 15.02 -5.11 -3.69
CA LYS A 110 16.19 -6.01 -3.68
C LYS A 110 17.34 -5.39 -2.90
N ALA A 111 17.84 -6.14 -1.93
CA ALA A 111 19.01 -5.82 -1.14
C ALA A 111 20.30 -6.16 -1.89
N ALA A 112 21.43 -5.56 -1.49
CA ALA A 112 22.73 -5.83 -2.09
C ALA A 112 23.21 -7.29 -1.93
N ASN A 113 22.75 -8.00 -0.89
CA ASN A 113 23.02 -9.42 -0.68
C ASN A 113 22.15 -10.34 -1.56
N GLY A 114 21.22 -9.79 -2.34
CA GLY A 114 20.31 -10.53 -3.20
C GLY A 114 18.96 -10.90 -2.56
N ASP A 115 18.77 -10.64 -1.27
CA ASP A 115 17.47 -10.84 -0.59
C ASP A 115 16.41 -9.91 -1.19
N ILE A 116 15.19 -10.41 -1.32
CA ILE A 116 14.05 -9.66 -1.85
C ILE A 116 12.97 -9.48 -0.78
N THR A 117 12.48 -8.25 -0.66
CA THR A 117 11.25 -7.91 0.06
C THR A 117 10.17 -7.54 -0.94
N LEU A 118 9.00 -8.16 -0.83
CA LEU A 118 7.81 -7.74 -1.55
C LEU A 118 7.00 -6.78 -0.71
N TYR A 119 6.45 -5.75 -1.34
CA TYR A 119 5.41 -4.91 -0.78
C TYR A 119 4.12 -5.15 -1.55
N ASP A 120 3.15 -5.76 -0.87
CA ASP A 120 2.03 -6.50 -1.44
C ASP A 120 2.48 -7.73 -2.27
N THR A 121 1.51 -8.55 -2.66
CA THR A 121 1.69 -9.78 -3.45
C THR A 121 0.72 -9.84 -4.63
N GLY A 122 -0.12 -8.83 -4.79
CA GLY A 122 -0.98 -8.70 -5.97
C GLY A 122 -2.21 -9.62 -5.93
N TRP A 123 -2.84 -9.72 -7.09
CA TRP A 123 -4.06 -10.49 -7.35
C TRP A 123 -3.73 -11.95 -7.59
N LYS A 124 -4.44 -12.91 -6.96
CA LYS A 124 -4.41 -14.34 -7.35
C LYS A 124 -5.53 -14.74 -8.31
N GLN A 125 -5.16 -15.24 -9.48
CA GLN A 125 -6.02 -15.37 -10.66
C GLN A 125 -7.06 -16.48 -10.48
N ARG A 126 -8.21 -16.15 -9.89
CA ARG A 126 -9.31 -17.11 -9.63
C ARG A 126 -10.61 -16.66 -10.26
N SER A 127 -11.36 -17.63 -10.79
CA SER A 127 -12.63 -17.42 -11.50
C SER A 127 -13.63 -16.58 -10.72
N TYR A 128 -13.84 -16.88 -9.44
CA TYR A 128 -14.82 -16.16 -8.61
C TYR A 128 -14.49 -14.67 -8.42
N ILE A 129 -13.21 -14.27 -8.49
CA ILE A 129 -12.82 -12.86 -8.38
C ILE A 129 -13.19 -12.12 -9.68
N TYR A 130 -13.05 -12.78 -10.83
CA TYR A 130 -13.50 -12.25 -12.13
C TYR A 130 -15.03 -12.17 -12.24
N ASP A 131 -15.75 -13.02 -11.48
CA ASP A 131 -17.20 -12.90 -11.37
C ASP A 131 -17.63 -11.66 -10.56
N TRP A 132 -16.74 -11.09 -9.73
CA TRP A 132 -17.02 -9.87 -8.95
C TRP A 132 -16.41 -8.61 -9.56
N ASN A 133 -15.34 -8.74 -10.34
CA ASN A 133 -14.62 -7.60 -10.88
C ASN A 133 -14.22 -7.79 -12.34
N SER A 134 -14.27 -6.71 -13.11
CA SER A 134 -13.70 -6.66 -14.45
C SER A 134 -12.19 -6.47 -14.32
N GLY A 135 -11.42 -7.50 -14.63
CA GLY A 135 -9.96 -7.48 -14.57
C GLY A 135 -9.33 -8.00 -15.84
N CYS A 136 -8.09 -7.60 -16.11
CA CYS A 136 -7.26 -8.19 -17.15
C CYS A 136 -5.81 -8.27 -16.69
N CYS A 137 -4.99 -8.72 -17.63
CA CYS A 137 -3.59 -8.40 -17.64
C CYS A 137 -2.82 -8.95 -16.44
N ASP A 138 -3.33 -10.09 -15.99
CA ASP A 138 -2.90 -10.84 -14.84
C ASP A 138 -1.92 -11.94 -15.25
N LYS A 139 -0.94 -12.17 -14.36
CA LYS A 139 0.00 -13.28 -14.43
C LYS A 139 0.50 -13.58 -13.01
N PRO A 140 0.81 -14.85 -12.68
CA PRO A 140 1.43 -15.18 -11.40
C PRO A 140 2.67 -14.33 -11.15
N LEU A 141 2.77 -13.74 -9.96
CA LEU A 141 3.82 -12.77 -9.64
C LEU A 141 5.21 -13.42 -9.79
N ARG A 142 5.36 -14.69 -9.39
CA ARG A 142 6.62 -15.43 -9.58
C ARG A 142 7.08 -15.45 -11.03
N ASP A 143 6.15 -15.66 -11.97
CA ASP A 143 6.50 -15.70 -13.40
C ASP A 143 6.87 -14.31 -13.92
N GLN A 144 6.20 -13.27 -13.43
CA GLN A 144 6.54 -11.88 -13.75
C GLN A 144 7.95 -11.55 -13.23
N MET A 145 8.29 -11.95 -12.00
CA MET A 145 9.63 -11.79 -11.42
C MET A 145 10.71 -12.45 -12.29
N ILE A 146 10.50 -13.70 -12.69
CA ILE A 146 11.43 -14.42 -13.58
C ILE A 146 11.57 -13.67 -14.92
N SER A 147 10.47 -13.19 -15.47
CA SER A 147 10.44 -12.48 -16.77
C SER A 147 11.17 -11.14 -16.74
N ILE A 148 11.31 -10.52 -15.56
CA ILE A 148 12.13 -9.32 -15.34
C ILE A 148 13.51 -9.65 -14.76
N GLY A 149 13.92 -10.93 -14.73
CA GLY A 149 15.26 -11.33 -14.31
C GLY A 149 15.50 -11.33 -12.79
N LEU A 150 14.44 -11.43 -11.98
CA LEU A 150 14.52 -11.60 -10.54
C LEU A 150 14.16 -13.04 -10.15
N ASP A 151 14.91 -13.62 -9.21
CA ASP A 151 14.62 -14.96 -8.70
C ASP A 151 13.57 -14.89 -7.56
N PRO A 152 12.34 -15.41 -7.76
CA PRO A 152 11.32 -15.41 -6.72
C PRO A 152 11.66 -16.30 -5.51
N ASN A 153 12.69 -17.14 -5.58
CA ASN A 153 13.17 -17.92 -4.43
C ASN A 153 14.02 -17.09 -3.46
N HIS A 154 14.47 -15.91 -3.88
CA HIS A 154 15.17 -14.97 -3.00
C HIS A 154 14.22 -14.08 -2.20
N VAL A 155 12.90 -14.24 -2.36
CA VAL A 155 11.92 -13.53 -1.53
C VAL A 155 12.01 -14.04 -0.10
N LYS A 156 12.45 -13.16 0.78
CA LYS A 156 12.66 -13.42 2.21
C LYS A 156 11.57 -12.81 3.07
N HIS A 157 11.10 -11.62 2.68
CA HIS A 157 10.08 -10.86 3.40
C HIS A 157 8.93 -10.49 2.47
N MET A 158 7.72 -10.50 3.01
CA MET A 158 6.53 -9.95 2.38
C MET A 158 5.88 -9.00 3.37
N VAL A 159 5.67 -7.75 2.97
CA VAL A 159 4.92 -6.76 3.74
C VAL A 159 3.64 -6.51 2.97
N ILE A 160 2.48 -6.82 3.53
CA ILE A 160 1.20 -6.45 2.90
C ILE A 160 0.77 -5.10 3.46
N GLY A 161 0.46 -4.13 2.61
CA GLY A 161 -0.08 -2.86 3.06
C GLY A 161 -1.39 -3.06 3.80
N HIS A 162 -2.19 -4.04 3.40
CA HIS A 162 -3.36 -4.54 4.12
C HIS A 162 -3.83 -5.88 3.54
N GLY A 163 -4.88 -6.49 4.10
CA GLY A 163 -5.30 -7.85 3.77
C GLY A 163 -6.30 -7.99 2.61
N HIS A 164 -6.51 -6.98 1.76
CA HIS A 164 -7.43 -7.15 0.61
C HIS A 164 -6.83 -8.07 -0.45
N TRP A 165 -7.71 -8.72 -1.22
CA TRP A 165 -7.39 -9.81 -2.13
C TRP A 165 -6.46 -9.45 -3.29
N ASP A 166 -6.43 -8.19 -3.69
CA ASP A 166 -5.56 -7.63 -4.72
C ASP A 166 -4.17 -7.25 -4.19
N HIS A 167 -3.97 -7.32 -2.88
CA HIS A 167 -2.70 -7.03 -2.20
C HIS A 167 -2.12 -8.26 -1.50
N ALA A 168 -2.98 -9.12 -0.96
CA ALA A 168 -2.62 -10.32 -0.21
C ALA A 168 -2.95 -11.62 -0.97
N GLY A 169 -3.17 -11.54 -2.29
CA GLY A 169 -3.67 -12.67 -3.07
C GLY A 169 -2.67 -13.80 -3.24
N GLN A 170 -1.37 -13.51 -3.39
CA GLN A 170 -0.36 -14.49 -3.82
C GLN A 170 0.67 -14.86 -2.74
N ILE A 171 0.37 -14.66 -1.46
CA ILE A 171 1.30 -14.93 -0.33
C ILE A 171 1.83 -16.38 -0.35
N SER A 172 0.98 -17.36 -0.65
CA SER A 172 1.34 -18.79 -0.71
C SER A 172 2.33 -19.12 -1.84
N GLU A 173 2.51 -18.23 -2.82
CA GLU A 173 3.52 -18.41 -3.87
C GLU A 173 4.96 -18.25 -3.34
N PHE A 174 5.12 -17.72 -2.13
CA PHE A 174 6.43 -17.51 -1.49
C PHE A 174 6.49 -18.28 -0.16
N PRO A 175 6.55 -19.63 -0.20
CA PRO A 175 6.40 -20.46 0.99
C PRO A 175 7.51 -20.27 2.03
N GLN A 176 8.70 -19.84 1.62
CA GLN A 176 9.84 -19.60 2.53
C GLN A 176 9.85 -18.18 3.13
N ALA A 177 9.09 -17.25 2.55
CA ALA A 177 9.12 -15.86 2.96
C ALA A 177 8.32 -15.61 4.24
N THR A 178 8.80 -14.68 5.07
CA THR A 178 8.14 -14.21 6.29
C THR A 178 7.14 -13.10 5.94
N LEU A 179 5.88 -13.26 6.36
CA LEU A 179 4.84 -12.25 6.19
C LEU A 179 4.86 -11.25 7.36
N TYR A 180 4.90 -9.95 7.10
CA TYR A 180 4.71 -8.89 8.08
C TYR A 180 3.30 -8.30 7.93
N VAL A 181 2.55 -8.30 9.03
CA VAL A 181 1.16 -7.83 9.07
C VAL A 181 0.88 -7.14 10.40
N GLN A 182 0.13 -6.03 10.38
CA GLN A 182 -0.29 -5.36 11.60
C GLN A 182 -1.31 -6.20 12.36
N LYS A 183 -1.17 -6.20 13.68
CA LYS A 183 -2.14 -6.78 14.60
C LYS A 183 -3.54 -6.19 14.41
N GLU A 184 -3.64 -4.89 14.14
CA GLU A 184 -4.91 -4.22 13.87
C GLU A 184 -5.60 -4.75 12.60
N GLU A 185 -4.84 -5.20 11.60
CA GLU A 185 -5.41 -5.77 10.37
C GLU A 185 -6.04 -7.13 10.66
N LEU A 186 -5.34 -7.96 11.43
CA LEU A 186 -5.85 -9.26 11.86
C LEU A 186 -7.09 -9.12 12.76
N LYS A 187 -7.15 -8.09 13.62
CA LYS A 187 -8.34 -7.80 14.42
C LYS A 187 -9.53 -7.39 13.57
N GLN A 188 -9.32 -6.59 12.52
CA GLN A 188 -10.37 -6.21 11.59
C GLN A 188 -10.89 -7.43 10.83
N ILE A 189 -9.98 -8.28 10.34
CA ILE A 189 -10.33 -9.54 9.68
C ILE A 189 -11.17 -10.42 10.62
N ASP A 190 -10.72 -10.64 11.86
CA ASP A 190 -11.44 -11.43 12.86
C ASP A 190 -12.83 -10.85 13.15
N PHE A 191 -12.93 -9.53 13.30
CA PHE A 191 -14.20 -8.84 13.50
C PHE A 191 -15.18 -9.06 12.34
N PHE A 192 -14.71 -8.97 11.09
CA PHE A 192 -15.57 -9.18 9.93
C PHE A 192 -15.95 -10.64 9.71
N LEU A 193 -15.10 -11.59 10.13
CA LEU A 193 -15.43 -13.02 10.13
C LEU A 193 -16.45 -13.40 11.19
N ALA A 194 -16.42 -12.75 12.35
CA ALA A 194 -17.31 -13.00 13.47
C ALA A 194 -18.54 -12.08 13.50
N TYR A 195 -18.73 -11.24 12.47
CA TYR A 195 -19.73 -10.18 12.48
C TYR A 195 -21.16 -10.75 12.56
N PRO A 196 -21.99 -10.37 13.54
CA PRO A 196 -23.30 -10.96 13.72
C PRO A 196 -24.23 -10.66 12.54
N LEU A 197 -24.86 -11.68 11.98
CA LEU A 197 -25.88 -11.52 10.92
C LEU A 197 -27.10 -10.67 11.36
N GLN A 198 -27.27 -10.46 12.66
CA GLN A 198 -28.35 -9.64 13.25
C GLN A 198 -27.92 -8.20 13.54
N PHE A 199 -26.66 -7.83 13.31
CA PHE A 199 -26.20 -6.47 13.54
C PHE A 199 -26.88 -5.50 12.55
N ASN A 200 -27.35 -4.35 13.06
CA ASN A 200 -28.09 -3.34 12.29
C ASN A 200 -29.30 -3.93 11.54
N ASP A 201 -30.11 -4.75 12.21
CA ASP A 201 -31.28 -5.44 11.64
C ASP A 201 -30.97 -6.30 10.40
N GLY A 202 -29.71 -6.77 10.28
CA GLY A 202 -29.25 -7.52 9.12
C GLY A 202 -28.93 -6.66 7.90
N HIS A 203 -29.03 -5.32 7.98
CA HIS A 203 -28.67 -4.43 6.87
C HIS A 203 -27.17 -4.42 6.55
N ILE A 204 -26.33 -4.85 7.50
CA ILE A 204 -24.91 -5.11 7.26
C ILE A 204 -24.70 -6.61 7.34
N HIS A 205 -24.83 -7.29 6.20
CA HIS A 205 -24.41 -8.67 6.09
C HIS A 205 -22.88 -8.70 6.01
N ALA A 206 -22.23 -9.47 6.90
CA ALA A 206 -20.89 -9.97 6.61
C ALA A 206 -20.98 -10.62 5.23
N VAL A 207 -20.18 -10.17 4.27
CA VAL A 207 -20.23 -10.75 2.94
C VAL A 207 -19.56 -12.12 3.03
N ASN A 208 -20.34 -13.12 3.45
CA ASN A 208 -20.19 -14.45 2.90
C ASN A 208 -20.48 -14.25 1.43
N THR A 209 -19.44 -14.20 0.61
CA THR A 209 -19.51 -14.02 -0.84
C THR A 209 -20.15 -15.21 -1.55
N VAL A 210 -20.96 -15.98 -0.83
CA VAL A 210 -21.73 -17.11 -1.30
C VAL A 210 -22.97 -17.16 -0.41
N GLU A 211 -24.05 -16.52 -0.83
CA GLU A 211 -25.35 -16.93 -0.29
C GLU A 211 -25.53 -18.42 -0.63
N ARG A 212 -25.63 -19.26 0.39
CA ARG A 212 -25.82 -20.72 0.27
C ARG A 212 -27.09 -21.10 -0.51
N HIS A 213 -27.94 -20.14 -0.86
CA HIS A 213 -29.15 -20.34 -1.64
C HIS A 213 -28.91 -20.48 -3.15
N SER A 214 -27.70 -20.16 -3.66
CA SER A 214 -27.41 -20.19 -5.10
C SER A 214 -26.69 -21.46 -5.58
N TYR A 215 -26.22 -22.31 -4.67
CA TYR A 215 -25.52 -23.56 -5.02
C TYR A 215 -26.19 -24.74 -4.31
N THR A 216 -27.24 -25.26 -4.94
CA THR A 216 -27.97 -26.44 -4.43
C THR A 216 -27.39 -27.76 -4.92
N SER A 217 -26.30 -27.75 -5.69
CA SER A 217 -25.70 -28.99 -6.16
C SER A 217 -24.18 -28.95 -6.20
N ARG A 218 -23.58 -30.13 -5.99
CA ARG A 218 -22.14 -30.40 -6.11
C ARG A 218 -21.57 -30.10 -7.51
N GLN A 219 -22.44 -29.77 -8.47
CA GLN A 219 -22.12 -29.51 -9.87
C GLN A 219 -21.58 -28.09 -10.11
N ASP A 220 -21.80 -27.17 -9.18
CA ASP A 220 -21.39 -25.77 -9.31
C ASP A 220 -19.91 -25.51 -8.97
N ILE A 221 -19.26 -26.49 -8.34
CA ILE A 221 -17.81 -26.50 -8.12
C ILE A 221 -17.07 -26.95 -9.41
N ASP A 222 -17.77 -27.60 -10.34
CA ASP A 222 -17.22 -28.20 -11.56
C ASP A 222 -17.61 -27.45 -12.87
N GLY A 223 -17.95 -26.15 -12.78
CA GLY A 223 -18.11 -25.29 -13.96
C GLY A 223 -19.56 -24.97 -14.39
N GLY A 224 -20.50 -24.89 -13.45
CA GLY A 224 -21.88 -24.46 -13.71
C GLY A 224 -22.01 -22.94 -13.92
N THR A 225 -22.73 -22.53 -14.97
CA THR A 225 -23.03 -21.14 -15.32
C THR A 225 -24.08 -20.52 -14.39
N VAL A 226 -23.76 -19.40 -13.74
CA VAL A 226 -24.78 -18.53 -13.10
C VAL A 226 -25.23 -17.47 -14.11
N TYR A 227 -26.50 -17.51 -14.51
CA TYR A 227 -27.09 -16.53 -15.43
C TYR A 227 -27.44 -15.24 -14.66
N VAL A 228 -26.91 -14.09 -15.10
CA VAL A 228 -27.30 -12.76 -14.58
C VAL A 228 -27.96 -11.98 -15.71
N ALA A 229 -29.19 -11.52 -15.50
CA ALA A 229 -29.91 -10.71 -16.49
C ALA A 229 -29.24 -9.34 -16.69
N PRO A 230 -29.21 -8.77 -17.92
CA PRO A 230 -28.62 -7.46 -18.18
C PRO A 230 -29.32 -6.36 -17.36
N GLY A 231 -28.55 -5.53 -16.66
CA GLY A 231 -29.06 -4.35 -15.94
C GLY A 231 -29.42 -4.54 -14.46
N LEU A 232 -29.28 -5.75 -13.90
CA LEU A 232 -29.32 -5.96 -12.44
C LEU A 232 -27.90 -5.96 -11.85
N PRO A 233 -27.69 -5.47 -10.62
CA PRO A 233 -26.45 -5.70 -9.89
C PRO A 233 -26.19 -7.21 -9.85
N ARG A 234 -24.96 -7.66 -10.15
CA ARG A 234 -24.66 -9.10 -10.12
C ARG A 234 -25.05 -9.63 -8.73
N PRO A 235 -25.93 -10.63 -8.61
CA PRO A 235 -26.13 -11.31 -7.34
C PRO A 235 -24.74 -11.86 -6.98
N ASN A 236 -24.20 -11.47 -5.83
CA ASN A 236 -22.81 -11.73 -5.38
C ASN A 236 -21.76 -10.67 -5.73
N ALA A 237 -22.09 -9.53 -6.35
CA ALA A 237 -21.18 -8.39 -6.38
C ALA A 237 -21.03 -7.87 -4.94
N CYS A 238 -19.93 -8.24 -4.31
CA CYS A 238 -19.53 -7.58 -3.09
C CYS A 238 -19.42 -6.09 -3.40
N ALA A 239 -20.25 -5.25 -2.78
CA ALA A 239 -20.45 -3.84 -3.13
C ALA A 239 -19.25 -2.95 -2.78
N ARG A 240 -18.02 -3.47 -2.91
CA ARG A 240 -16.75 -2.81 -2.59
C ARG A 240 -16.77 -2.17 -1.20
N THR A 241 -17.47 -2.78 -0.24
CA THR A 241 -17.34 -2.42 1.16
C THR A 241 -15.97 -2.89 1.68
N PRO A 242 -15.44 -2.35 2.80
CA PRO A 242 -14.17 -2.84 3.36
C PRO A 242 -14.14 -4.35 3.64
N VAL A 243 -15.31 -4.98 3.83
CA VAL A 243 -15.48 -6.42 4.02
C VAL A 243 -15.22 -7.23 2.74
N CYS A 244 -15.42 -6.62 1.57
CA CYS A 244 -15.22 -7.25 0.26
C CYS A 244 -13.77 -7.58 -0.06
N GLY A 245 -12.84 -6.99 0.69
CA GLY A 245 -11.43 -7.25 0.56
C GLY A 245 -11.01 -8.65 1.00
N TYR A 246 -11.81 -9.35 1.82
CA TYR A 246 -11.36 -10.54 2.54
C TYR A 246 -12.06 -11.85 2.12
N PRO A 247 -12.00 -12.27 0.84
CA PRO A 247 -12.58 -13.54 0.44
C PRO A 247 -11.86 -14.70 1.15
N PRO A 248 -12.54 -15.86 1.33
CA PRO A 248 -11.98 -17.01 2.05
C PRO A 248 -10.59 -17.43 1.59
N GLN A 249 -10.30 -17.34 0.29
CA GLN A 249 -8.96 -17.68 -0.20
C GLN A 249 -7.89 -16.74 0.34
N THR A 250 -8.08 -15.42 0.26
CA THR A 250 -7.11 -14.43 0.77
C THR A 250 -6.90 -14.59 2.27
N LEU A 251 -7.94 -14.99 2.99
CA LEU A 251 -7.81 -15.33 4.40
C LEU A 251 -6.92 -16.56 4.61
N HIS A 252 -7.05 -17.61 3.79
CA HIS A 252 -6.10 -18.72 3.83
C HIS A 252 -4.68 -18.29 3.51
N GLU A 253 -4.47 -17.42 2.51
CA GLU A 253 -3.15 -16.87 2.18
C GLU A 253 -2.45 -16.25 3.41
N ILE A 254 -3.19 -15.47 4.22
CA ILE A 254 -2.68 -14.80 5.42
C ILE A 254 -2.58 -15.77 6.61
N PHE A 255 -3.67 -16.48 6.95
CA PHE A 255 -3.73 -17.31 8.15
C PHE A 255 -2.85 -18.55 8.05
N ASP A 256 -2.62 -19.12 6.87
CA ASP A 256 -1.69 -20.25 6.72
C ASP A 256 -0.27 -19.84 7.14
N LYS A 257 0.17 -18.63 6.79
CA LYS A 257 1.45 -18.08 7.25
C LYS A 257 1.47 -17.86 8.76
N VAL A 258 0.39 -17.32 9.33
CA VAL A 258 0.27 -17.11 10.78
C VAL A 258 0.34 -18.44 11.53
N LEU A 259 -0.46 -19.43 11.12
CA LEU A 259 -0.56 -20.74 11.76
C LEU A 259 0.72 -21.57 11.59
N ALA A 260 1.42 -21.41 10.46
CA ALA A 260 2.72 -22.04 10.22
C ALA A 260 3.88 -21.37 10.98
N GLY A 261 3.63 -20.28 11.73
CA GLY A 261 4.67 -19.51 12.41
C GLY A 261 5.58 -18.73 11.44
N GLN A 262 5.13 -18.52 10.20
CA GLN A 262 5.81 -17.82 9.13
C GLN A 262 5.33 -16.37 8.96
N ALA A 263 4.59 -15.84 9.94
CA ALA A 263 4.20 -14.43 9.99
C ALA A 263 4.79 -13.73 11.23
N LYS A 264 5.23 -12.49 11.05
CA LYS A 264 5.55 -11.52 12.09
C LYS A 264 4.35 -10.59 12.25
N ILE A 265 3.60 -10.81 13.33
CA ILE A 265 2.53 -9.91 13.74
C ILE A 265 3.19 -8.73 14.46
N ILE A 266 3.05 -7.54 13.89
CA ILE A 266 3.64 -6.30 14.41
C ILE A 266 2.54 -5.35 14.90
N ASP A 267 2.93 -4.37 15.72
CA ASP A 267 2.00 -3.41 16.34
C ASP A 267 2.67 -2.03 16.30
N GLY A 268 2.40 -1.29 15.22
CA GLY A 268 3.00 0.01 14.95
C GLY A 268 4.27 -0.06 14.09
N ARG A 269 5.20 0.88 14.32
CA ARG A 269 6.46 1.02 13.56
C ARG A 269 7.34 -0.20 13.76
N HIS A 270 7.90 -0.75 12.68
CA HIS A 270 8.78 -1.91 12.75
C HIS A 270 9.90 -1.82 11.72
N GLU A 271 11.16 -1.95 12.14
CA GLU A 271 12.29 -2.02 11.22
C GLU A 271 12.60 -3.48 10.91
N ILE A 272 12.51 -3.86 9.63
CA ILE A 272 12.75 -5.22 9.15
C ILE A 272 14.26 -5.47 9.07
N GLU A 273 14.95 -4.55 8.41
CA GLU A 273 16.40 -4.48 8.18
C GLU A 273 16.79 -3.00 8.05
N ASP A 274 18.09 -2.69 8.08
CA ASP A 274 18.58 -1.30 7.98
C ASP A 274 18.00 -0.59 6.75
N GLY A 275 17.15 0.41 6.99
CA GLY A 275 16.50 1.15 5.90
C GLY A 275 15.30 0.49 5.23
N LEU A 276 14.77 -0.61 5.77
CA LEU A 276 13.42 -1.12 5.49
C LEU A 276 12.56 -0.97 6.75
N ILE A 277 11.71 0.05 6.75
CA ILE A 277 10.90 0.40 7.92
C ILE A 277 9.43 0.35 7.54
N ILE A 278 8.66 -0.42 8.29
CA ILE A 278 7.21 -0.44 8.24
C ILE A 278 6.69 0.67 9.14
N HIS A 279 5.82 1.51 8.59
CA HIS A 279 5.07 2.51 9.33
C HIS A 279 3.60 2.12 9.41
N PRO A 280 2.92 2.24 10.56
CA PRO A 280 1.48 2.08 10.61
C PRO A 280 0.81 3.19 9.80
N ALA A 281 -0.32 2.89 9.18
CA ALA A 281 -1.24 3.86 8.60
C ALA A 281 -2.67 3.51 9.03
N PHE A 282 -2.83 3.31 10.34
CA PHE A 282 -4.03 2.73 10.91
C PHE A 282 -5.27 3.53 10.54
N ARG A 283 -6.31 2.80 10.13
CA ARG A 283 -7.60 3.34 9.71
C ARG A 283 -7.53 4.29 8.52
N GLY A 284 -6.44 4.33 7.76
CA GLY A 284 -6.44 4.97 6.45
C GLY A 284 -7.40 4.22 5.52
N HIS A 285 -6.86 3.30 4.73
CA HIS A 285 -7.70 2.42 3.91
C HIS A 285 -8.39 1.35 4.76
N THR A 286 -7.60 0.58 5.52
CA THR A 286 -8.07 -0.42 6.49
C THR A 286 -7.64 -0.04 7.90
N TYR A 287 -8.22 -0.67 8.92
CA TYR A 287 -7.87 -0.42 10.32
C TYR A 287 -6.40 -0.73 10.60
N GLY A 288 -5.83 -1.75 9.95
CA GLY A 288 -4.44 -2.14 10.11
C GLY A 288 -3.55 -1.84 8.91
N SER A 289 -3.93 -0.88 8.06
CA SER A 289 -3.08 -0.45 6.95
C SER A 289 -1.68 -0.08 7.44
N GLN A 290 -0.67 -0.38 6.63
CA GLN A 290 0.74 -0.06 6.87
C GLN A 290 1.42 0.37 5.58
N LEU A 291 2.54 1.09 5.72
CA LEU A 291 3.40 1.60 4.65
C LEU A 291 4.78 0.93 4.75
N LEU A 292 5.53 0.90 3.65
CA LEU A 292 6.94 0.49 3.65
C LEU A 292 7.83 1.62 3.17
N GLN A 293 8.66 2.15 4.06
CA GLN A 293 9.79 3.01 3.73
C GLN A 293 10.97 2.14 3.27
N VAL A 294 11.64 2.60 2.22
CA VAL A 294 12.82 1.97 1.63
C VAL A 294 13.89 3.03 1.37
N ASN A 295 15.07 2.84 1.97
CA ASN A 295 16.23 3.67 1.72
C ASN A 295 16.81 3.38 0.32
N THR A 296 16.93 4.40 -0.54
CA THR A 296 17.49 4.22 -1.89
C THR A 296 18.49 5.31 -2.25
N SER A 297 19.19 5.15 -3.38
CA SER A 297 20.13 6.15 -3.88
C SER A 297 19.47 7.49 -4.25
N ILE A 298 18.16 7.50 -4.51
CA ILE A 298 17.35 8.69 -4.79
C ILE A 298 16.58 9.22 -3.57
N GLY A 299 16.93 8.74 -2.37
CA GLY A 299 16.27 9.09 -1.10
C GLY A 299 15.30 8.01 -0.64
N GLN A 300 14.34 8.40 0.20
CA GLN A 300 13.32 7.48 0.70
C GLN A 300 12.27 7.23 -0.38
N LEU A 301 12.00 5.96 -0.67
CA LEU A 301 10.75 5.55 -1.32
C LEU A 301 9.77 5.14 -0.22
N VAL A 302 8.49 5.48 -0.37
CA VAL A 302 7.44 5.06 0.58
C VAL A 302 6.31 4.43 -0.20
N PHE A 303 6.17 3.11 -0.08
CA PHE A 303 5.08 2.35 -0.68
C PHE A 303 3.88 2.36 0.25
N GLY A 304 2.70 2.70 -0.29
CA GLY A 304 1.52 2.91 0.55
C GLY A 304 0.33 2.03 0.28
N SER A 305 0.39 1.10 -0.67
CA SER A 305 -0.75 0.21 -0.99
C SER A 305 -1.99 1.07 -1.29
N ASP A 306 -3.19 0.66 -0.87
CA ASP A 306 -4.39 1.48 -0.98
C ASP A 306 -4.44 2.69 -0.04
N THR A 307 -3.59 2.74 0.99
CA THR A 307 -3.40 4.03 1.68
C THR A 307 -2.85 5.04 0.67
N TYR A 308 -2.01 4.64 -0.27
CA TYR A 308 -1.66 5.49 -1.41
C TYR A 308 -2.35 4.97 -2.68
N SER A 309 -3.69 4.89 -2.72
CA SER A 309 -4.39 4.38 -3.92
C SER A 309 -3.97 5.13 -5.18
N SER A 310 -3.82 6.46 -5.12
CA SER A 310 -3.31 7.27 -6.24
C SER A 310 -2.25 8.27 -5.80
N TRP A 311 -1.27 8.49 -6.66
CA TRP A 311 -0.21 9.47 -6.47
C TRP A 311 -0.74 10.88 -6.70
N GLU A 312 -1.65 11.04 -7.66
CA GLU A 312 -2.37 12.30 -7.84
C GLU A 312 -3.17 12.68 -6.59
N GLY A 313 -3.75 11.69 -5.90
CA GLY A 313 -4.46 11.92 -4.65
C GLY A 313 -3.55 12.44 -3.54
N ILE A 314 -2.32 11.92 -3.44
CA ILE A 314 -1.31 12.44 -2.51
C ILE A 314 -0.91 13.87 -2.90
N ARG A 315 -0.59 14.09 -4.18
CA ARG A 315 -0.15 15.40 -4.71
C ARG A 315 -1.17 16.50 -4.45
N ASP A 316 -2.44 16.19 -4.72
CA ASP A 316 -3.54 17.17 -4.71
C ASP A 316 -4.36 17.13 -3.41
N TRP A 317 -3.97 16.29 -2.43
CA TRP A 317 -4.69 16.06 -1.17
C TRP A 317 -6.15 15.63 -1.38
N GLN A 318 -6.35 14.71 -2.32
CA GLN A 318 -7.65 14.11 -2.65
C GLN A 318 -7.85 12.80 -1.92
N VAL A 319 -9.11 12.51 -1.63
CA VAL A 319 -9.54 11.28 -1.00
C VAL A 319 -9.12 10.06 -1.86
N ALA A 320 -8.52 9.05 -1.22
CA ALA A 320 -7.87 7.93 -1.89
C ALA A 320 -8.84 6.99 -2.61
N ASN A 321 -9.89 6.52 -1.93
CA ASN A 321 -10.94 5.67 -2.49
C ASN A 321 -12.14 5.63 -1.53
N ILE A 322 -13.32 5.20 -2.01
CA ILE A 322 -14.54 5.14 -1.18
C ILE A 322 -14.57 3.99 -0.16
N GLN A 323 -13.66 3.03 -0.29
CA GLN A 323 -13.53 1.84 0.57
C GLN A 323 -12.63 2.09 1.79
N GLN A 324 -12.14 3.32 1.96
CA GLN A 324 -11.33 3.71 3.11
C GLN A 324 -12.13 3.72 4.43
N THR A 325 -11.41 3.59 5.55
CA THR A 325 -12.00 3.56 6.88
C THR A 325 -12.20 4.96 7.45
N ASP A 326 -11.17 5.81 7.39
CA ASP A 326 -11.18 7.16 7.95
C ASP A 326 -10.36 8.11 7.06
N THR A 327 -11.05 9.05 6.41
CA THR A 327 -10.44 10.03 5.51
C THR A 327 -9.38 10.89 6.20
N ILE A 328 -9.54 11.20 7.47
CA ILE A 328 -8.55 12.04 8.17
C ILE A 328 -7.26 11.25 8.37
N GLN A 329 -7.37 9.99 8.80
CA GLN A 329 -6.21 9.11 8.97
C GLN A 329 -5.50 8.85 7.63
N GLN A 330 -6.28 8.76 6.55
CA GLN A 330 -5.76 8.70 5.19
C GLN A 330 -4.91 9.94 4.83
N MET A 331 -5.37 11.14 5.17
CA MET A 331 -4.61 12.36 4.93
C MET A 331 -3.35 12.46 5.82
N LEU A 332 -3.40 11.96 7.06
CA LEU A 332 -2.22 11.86 7.92
C LEU A 332 -1.18 10.89 7.33
N ALA A 333 -1.62 9.83 6.64
CA ALA A 333 -0.71 8.95 5.93
C ALA A 333 -0.08 9.65 4.71
N TYR A 334 -0.77 10.57 4.04
CA TYR A 334 -0.14 11.42 3.02
C TYR A 334 0.92 12.32 3.63
N GLU A 335 0.62 12.98 4.75
CA GLU A 335 1.58 13.82 5.50
C GLU A 335 2.86 13.04 5.84
N LYS A 336 2.73 11.76 6.24
CA LYS A 336 3.88 10.86 6.41
C LYS A 336 4.74 10.73 5.16
N CYS A 337 4.13 10.60 3.98
CA CYS A 337 4.91 10.51 2.75
C CYS A 337 5.70 11.79 2.49
N TYR A 338 5.06 12.94 2.68
CA TYR A 338 5.71 14.23 2.57
C TYR A 338 6.87 14.35 3.57
N ALA A 339 6.67 13.95 4.82
CA ALA A 339 7.70 13.99 5.86
C ALA A 339 8.91 13.12 5.50
N LEU A 340 8.68 11.87 5.09
CA LEU A 340 9.73 10.89 4.85
C LEU A 340 10.50 11.13 3.55
N THR A 341 9.82 11.60 2.50
CA THR A 341 10.45 11.74 1.17
C THR A 341 11.06 13.12 0.92
N SER A 342 10.96 14.04 1.89
CA SER A 342 11.56 15.37 1.80
C SER A 342 13.03 15.42 2.21
N ALA A 343 13.84 16.14 1.43
CA ALA A 343 15.24 16.41 1.76
C ALA A 343 15.42 17.47 2.87
N THR A 344 14.37 18.24 3.17
CA THR A 344 14.33 19.26 4.22
C THR A 344 13.14 19.00 5.15
N PRO A 345 13.21 19.40 6.44
CA PRO A 345 12.04 19.37 7.32
C PRO A 345 10.85 20.08 6.68
N LEU A 346 9.63 19.54 6.87
CA LEU A 346 8.39 20.15 6.37
C LEU A 346 8.28 21.61 6.85
N SER A 347 7.82 22.52 5.98
CA SER A 347 7.50 23.87 6.44
C SER A 347 6.26 23.84 7.34
N ALA A 348 6.00 24.97 8.01
CA ALA A 348 4.91 25.12 8.96
C ALA A 348 3.51 24.82 8.38
N ASP A 349 3.34 24.74 7.06
CA ASP A 349 2.08 24.35 6.42
C ASP A 349 1.92 22.84 6.16
N GLY A 350 2.97 22.04 6.35
CA GLY A 350 2.97 20.59 6.10
C GLY A 350 2.94 20.19 4.63
N ARG A 351 2.93 21.14 3.70
CA ARG A 351 2.77 20.93 2.24
C ARG A 351 4.06 21.15 1.47
N SER A 352 5.05 21.81 2.05
CA SER A 352 6.37 21.95 1.43
C SER A 352 7.22 20.69 1.71
N GLY A 353 6.89 19.62 1.02
CA GLY A 353 7.69 18.40 1.01
C GLY A 353 7.71 17.78 -0.38
N SER A 354 8.69 16.92 -0.64
CA SER A 354 8.61 16.07 -1.82
C SER A 354 7.51 15.04 -1.59
N TYR A 355 6.80 14.68 -2.64
CA TYR A 355 5.88 13.54 -2.72
C TYR A 355 6.24 12.66 -3.93
N ASN A 356 7.35 12.96 -4.59
CA ASN A 356 7.75 12.33 -5.85
C ASN A 356 8.15 10.86 -5.67
N ASN A 357 8.49 10.47 -4.44
CA ASN A 357 8.89 9.11 -4.09
C ASN A 357 7.79 8.35 -3.31
N CYS A 358 6.57 8.89 -3.24
CA CYS A 358 5.40 8.16 -2.76
C CYS A 358 4.97 7.17 -3.85
N ILE A 359 4.90 5.88 -3.52
CA ILE A 359 4.57 4.81 -4.45
C ILE A 359 3.14 4.34 -4.22
N SER A 360 2.31 4.52 -5.23
CA SER A 360 0.87 4.26 -5.19
C SER A 360 0.48 2.94 -5.86
N ALA A 361 -0.48 2.23 -5.28
CA ALA A 361 -0.88 0.91 -5.76
C ALA A 361 -1.69 0.95 -7.06
N HIS A 362 -2.57 1.95 -7.21
CA HIS A 362 -3.58 2.01 -8.26
C HIS A 362 -3.57 3.33 -9.04
N GLU A 363 -2.41 3.99 -9.16
CA GLU A 363 -2.30 5.25 -9.89
C GLU A 363 -2.61 5.04 -11.40
N PRO A 364 -3.67 5.67 -11.96
CA PRO A 364 -4.02 5.52 -13.38
C PRO A 364 -2.91 5.97 -14.32
N ASN A 365 -2.13 6.98 -13.91
CA ASN A 365 -1.01 7.49 -14.71
C ASN A 365 0.27 6.67 -14.55
N ALA A 366 0.27 5.55 -13.81
CA ALA A 366 1.43 4.68 -13.70
C ALA A 366 1.88 4.24 -15.10
N TYR A 367 3.20 4.08 -15.25
CA TYR A 367 3.82 3.72 -16.52
C TYR A 367 3.58 4.79 -17.59
N SER A 368 3.66 6.06 -17.20
CA SER A 368 3.59 7.22 -18.09
C SER A 368 4.49 8.36 -17.59
N ALA A 369 4.67 9.39 -18.40
CA ALA A 369 5.40 10.59 -18.00
C ALA A 369 4.68 11.40 -16.90
N ALA A 370 3.37 11.21 -16.72
CA ALA A 370 2.57 11.93 -15.72
C ALA A 370 2.77 11.41 -14.30
N TYR A 371 3.34 10.20 -14.13
CA TYR A 371 3.82 9.69 -12.85
C TYR A 371 5.32 9.37 -12.93
N PRO A 372 6.19 10.40 -12.77
CA PRO A 372 7.59 10.33 -13.19
C PRO A 372 8.40 9.17 -12.59
N ILE A 373 8.12 8.77 -11.35
CA ILE A 373 8.86 7.68 -10.68
C ILE A 373 8.69 6.33 -11.40
N THR A 374 7.60 6.15 -12.16
CA THR A 374 7.31 4.94 -12.93
C THR A 374 7.61 5.11 -14.43
N SER A 375 8.23 6.23 -14.84
CA SER A 375 8.44 6.54 -16.26
C SER A 375 9.47 5.62 -16.94
N ASN A 376 10.38 5.01 -16.17
CA ASN A 376 11.27 3.98 -16.70
C ASN A 376 10.61 2.59 -16.69
N TRP A 377 9.67 2.39 -17.61
CA TRP A 377 8.88 1.17 -17.70
C TRP A 377 9.02 0.42 -19.02
N TRP A 378 8.50 -0.81 -19.03
CA TRP A 378 8.35 -1.67 -20.20
C TRP A 378 7.18 -2.65 -20.01
N ALA A 379 6.69 -3.24 -21.11
CA ALA A 379 5.75 -4.35 -21.03
C ALA A 379 6.52 -5.65 -20.75
N ILE A 380 6.02 -6.47 -19.81
CA ILE A 380 6.65 -7.74 -19.47
C ILE A 380 6.42 -8.72 -20.62
N ASN A 381 7.51 -9.31 -21.13
CA ASN A 381 7.41 -10.29 -22.21
C ASN A 381 6.64 -11.53 -21.74
N GLY A 382 5.65 -11.98 -22.51
CA GLY A 382 4.72 -13.04 -22.08
C GLY A 382 3.89 -12.67 -20.84
N GLY A 383 3.86 -11.39 -20.47
CA GLY A 383 3.21 -10.84 -19.29
C GLY A 383 1.73 -10.54 -19.45
N ASN A 384 1.07 -10.94 -20.54
CA ASN A 384 -0.35 -10.63 -20.77
C ASN A 384 -0.68 -9.12 -20.63
N CYS A 385 0.11 -8.22 -21.23
CA CYS A 385 -0.01 -6.76 -21.04
C CYS A 385 0.30 -6.21 -19.64
N SER A 386 0.78 -7.01 -18.69
CA SER A 386 1.39 -6.51 -17.46
C SER A 386 2.64 -5.69 -17.77
N ARG A 387 2.87 -4.68 -16.95
CA ARG A 387 4.00 -3.75 -17.07
C ARG A 387 4.90 -3.84 -15.84
N ALA A 388 6.16 -3.47 -16.02
CA ALA A 388 7.10 -3.28 -14.93
C ALA A 388 7.78 -1.92 -15.08
N ALA A 389 8.16 -1.31 -13.95
CA ALA A 389 8.97 -0.11 -13.93
C ALA A 389 10.12 -0.27 -12.94
N GLU A 390 11.29 0.17 -13.37
CA GLU A 390 12.47 0.36 -12.54
C GLU A 390 12.37 1.73 -11.87
N LEU A 391 12.15 1.75 -10.56
CA LEU A 391 12.10 3.01 -9.82
C LEU A 391 13.51 3.54 -9.55
N VAL A 392 14.39 2.65 -9.11
CA VAL A 392 15.79 2.96 -8.77
C VAL A 392 16.61 1.67 -8.71
N LEU A 393 17.89 1.78 -9.08
CA LEU A 393 18.87 0.70 -8.98
C LEU A 393 19.97 1.11 -8.00
N SER A 394 20.35 0.18 -7.12
CA SER A 394 21.52 0.32 -6.26
C SER A 394 22.82 0.27 -7.07
N ASN A 395 23.92 0.73 -6.48
CA ASN A 395 25.20 0.81 -7.17
C ASN A 395 25.67 -0.57 -7.67
N GLY A 396 25.78 -0.72 -8.98
CA GLY A 396 26.25 -1.95 -9.62
C GLY A 396 25.14 -2.91 -10.06
N GLU A 397 23.88 -2.65 -9.72
CA GLU A 397 22.76 -3.40 -10.27
C GLU A 397 22.56 -3.02 -11.75
N PRO A 398 22.66 -3.97 -12.70
CA PRO A 398 22.38 -3.68 -14.10
C PRO A 398 20.89 -3.41 -14.31
N THR A 399 20.54 -2.73 -15.40
CA THR A 399 19.13 -2.62 -15.78
C THR A 399 18.57 -3.99 -16.18
N HIS A 400 17.37 -4.27 -15.68
CA HIS A 400 16.49 -5.39 -15.98
C HIS A 400 15.51 -5.07 -17.11
N LYS A 401 15.43 -3.80 -17.53
CA LYS A 401 14.62 -3.39 -18.67
C LYS A 401 15.07 -4.12 -19.93
N ASN A 402 14.22 -5.05 -20.39
CA ASN A 402 14.52 -5.96 -21.48
C ASN A 402 13.72 -5.67 -22.77
N GLY A 403 13.10 -4.48 -22.88
CA GLY A 403 12.30 -4.10 -24.03
C GLY A 403 11.96 -2.62 -24.13
N VAL A 404 11.43 -2.24 -25.30
CA VAL A 404 10.85 -0.91 -25.53
C VAL A 404 9.45 -0.87 -24.92
N PRO A 405 8.98 0.28 -24.37
CA PRO A 405 7.58 0.44 -24.02
C PRO A 405 6.70 0.09 -25.22
N THR A 406 5.99 -1.04 -25.15
CA THR A 406 5.09 -1.50 -26.20
C THR A 406 3.67 -1.34 -25.72
N TYR A 407 2.85 -0.73 -26.58
CA TYR A 407 1.41 -0.68 -26.37
C TYR A 407 0.84 -2.10 -26.48
N CYS A 408 0.04 -2.49 -25.51
CA CYS A 408 -0.61 -3.79 -25.46
C CYS A 408 -2.11 -3.58 -25.31
N GLU A 409 -2.91 -4.23 -26.16
CA GLU A 409 -4.36 -4.15 -26.07
C GLU A 409 -4.86 -4.92 -24.86
N THR A 410 -5.38 -4.21 -23.87
CA THR A 410 -6.10 -4.81 -22.75
C THR A 410 -7.37 -5.48 -23.27
N ARG A 411 -7.47 -6.79 -23.12
CA ARG A 411 -8.71 -7.52 -23.34
C ARG A 411 -9.14 -8.10 -22.02
N LEU A 412 -10.41 -7.92 -21.66
CA LEU A 412 -11.01 -8.73 -20.63
C LEU A 412 -10.83 -10.19 -21.03
N PRO A 413 -10.46 -11.09 -20.09
CA PRO A 413 -10.50 -12.52 -20.35
C PRO A 413 -11.84 -12.85 -20.99
N PRO A 414 -11.89 -13.73 -22.00
CA PRO A 414 -13.16 -14.18 -22.53
C PRO A 414 -13.97 -14.70 -21.34
N GLY A 415 -15.04 -14.00 -20.99
CA GLY A 415 -15.93 -14.43 -19.94
C GLY A 415 -16.32 -15.87 -20.26
N THR A 416 -16.43 -16.71 -19.24
CA THR A 416 -16.94 -18.08 -19.41
C THR A 416 -18.31 -18.12 -20.09
N PHE A 417 -18.99 -16.98 -20.28
CA PHE A 417 -20.16 -16.86 -21.13
C PHE A 417 -20.06 -15.62 -22.02
N GLY A 418 -19.63 -15.86 -23.26
CA GLY A 418 -19.77 -14.88 -24.33
C GLY A 418 -21.24 -14.68 -24.66
N PHE A 419 -21.70 -13.43 -24.60
CA PHE A 419 -22.82 -13.02 -25.42
C PHE A 419 -22.28 -12.74 -26.82
N GLN A 420 -22.49 -13.68 -27.75
CA GLN A 420 -22.59 -13.29 -29.16
C GLN A 420 -23.74 -12.28 -29.29
N LYS A 421 -23.45 -11.17 -29.95
CA LYS A 421 -24.46 -10.16 -30.30
C LYS A 421 -25.55 -10.73 -31.19
#